data_AF-A0A966H7I0-F1
#
_entry.id   AF-A0A966H7I0-F1
#
_cell.length_a   1.000
_cell.length_b   1.000
_cell.length_c   1.000
_cell.angle_alpha   90.00
_cell.angle_beta   90.00
_cell.angle_gamma   90.00
#
_symmetry.space_group_name_H-M   'P 1'
#
loop_
_entity.id
_entity.type
_entity.pdbx_description
1 polymer ?
#
loop_
_entity_poly.entity_id
_entity_poly.type
_entity_poly.pdbx_seq_one_letter_code
_entity_poly.pdbx_strand_id
1 'polypeptide(L)'
;MEENNLVPEQTNDNDRIVQVNIEEQMKTAYIDYSMSVIVGRALPDARDGLKPVHRRVLFGMNELGNNSNKPYKKSARIVGEVMGKYHPHGDSSIYDTLVRMAQDWTMRYTLVDGQGNFGNQDGDPPAAMRYTE
;
A
#
# COMPACT_ATOMS: atom_id res chain seq x y z
N MET A 1 3.74 -20.29 -42.43
CA MET A 1 3.39 -18.94 -41.96
C MET A 1 4.53 -18.55 -41.05
N GLU A 2 5.51 -17.83 -41.60
CA GLU A 2 6.76 -17.52 -40.91
C GLU A 2 6.52 -16.39 -39.91
N GLU A 3 6.87 -16.64 -38.64
CA GLU A 3 6.96 -15.62 -37.60
C GLU A 3 8.09 -14.66 -37.96
N ASN A 4 7.73 -13.40 -38.25
CA ASN A 4 8.68 -12.32 -38.40
C ASN A 4 9.33 -12.02 -37.04
N ASN A 5 10.45 -12.71 -36.75
CA ASN A 5 11.38 -12.29 -35.72
C ASN A 5 12.07 -10.99 -36.17
N LEU A 6 11.46 -9.86 -35.81
CA LEU A 6 12.08 -8.54 -35.93
C LEU A 6 13.21 -8.46 -34.90
N VAL A 7 14.42 -8.86 -35.30
CA VAL A 7 15.62 -8.61 -34.50
C VAL A 7 15.92 -7.12 -34.62
N PRO A 8 16.11 -6.38 -33.50
CA PRO A 8 16.41 -4.96 -33.57
C PRO A 8 17.73 -4.75 -34.31
N GLU A 9 17.70 -3.88 -35.31
CA GLU A 9 18.86 -3.49 -36.11
C GLU A 9 19.86 -2.76 -35.20
N GLN A 10 21.09 -3.29 -35.09
CA GLN A 10 22.12 -2.68 -34.25
C GLN A 10 22.69 -1.45 -34.95
N THR A 11 22.27 -0.26 -34.51
CA THR A 11 22.85 1.01 -34.94
C THR A 11 24.16 1.26 -34.20
N ASN A 12 25.26 1.37 -34.96
CA ASN A 12 26.59 1.70 -34.48
C ASN A 12 26.71 3.20 -34.13
N ASP A 13 25.93 3.67 -33.16
CA ASP A 13 26.03 5.05 -32.69
C ASP A 13 26.38 5.11 -31.20
N ASN A 14 27.42 5.87 -30.88
CA ASN A 14 27.79 6.30 -29.53
C ASN A 14 26.80 7.35 -28.97
N ASP A 15 25.53 7.28 -29.36
CA ASP A 15 24.41 8.10 -28.87
C ASP A 15 23.38 7.14 -28.26
N ARG A 16 23.25 7.18 -26.93
CA ARG A 16 22.44 6.23 -26.13
C ARG A 16 20.93 6.49 -26.24
N ILE A 17 20.42 6.80 -27.43
CA ILE A 17 19.01 7.07 -27.65
C ILE A 17 18.38 5.81 -28.23
N VAL A 18 17.62 5.09 -27.40
CA VAL A 18 16.81 3.94 -27.83
C VAL A 18 15.48 4.47 -28.33
N GLN A 19 15.24 4.35 -29.64
CA GLN A 19 13.93 4.66 -30.21
C GLN A 19 12.93 3.58 -29.79
N VAL A 20 11.75 4.01 -29.36
CA VAL A 20 10.68 3.12 -28.89
C VAL A 20 9.35 3.50 -29.54
N ASN A 21 8.61 2.48 -29.98
CA ASN A 21 7.28 2.66 -30.57
C ASN A 21 6.30 3.10 -29.47
N ILE A 22 5.60 4.22 -29.68
CA ILE A 22 4.69 4.80 -28.69
C ILE A 22 3.51 3.88 -28.35
N GLU A 23 2.95 3.17 -29.33
CA GLU A 23 1.81 2.28 -29.12
C GLU A 23 2.21 1.09 -28.26
N GLU A 24 3.37 0.51 -28.54
CA GLU A 24 3.93 -0.59 -27.76
C GLU A 24 4.26 -0.15 -26.34
N GLN A 25 4.93 1.00 -26.17
CA GLN A 25 5.26 1.53 -24.85
C GLN A 25 4.03 1.85 -24.02
N MET A 26 3.00 2.46 -24.62
CA MET A 26 1.76 2.75 -23.92
C MET A 26 1.04 1.49 -23.46
N LYS A 27 0.98 0.44 -24.31
CA LYS A 27 0.38 -0.85 -23.94
C LYS A 27 1.13 -1.50 -22.77
N THR A 28 2.45 -1.58 -22.86
CA THR A 28 3.28 -2.21 -21.83
C THR A 28 3.18 -1.46 -20.50
N ALA A 29 3.39 -0.14 -20.50
CA ALA A 29 3.29 0.66 -19.28
C ALA A 29 1.91 0.61 -18.63
N TYR A 30 0.85 0.59 -19.45
CA TYR A 30 -0.52 0.47 -18.95
C TYR A 30 -0.77 -0.90 -18.30
N ILE A 31 -0.32 -1.99 -18.93
CA ILE A 31 -0.49 -3.34 -18.40
C ILE A 31 0.31 -3.52 -17.10
N ASP A 32 1.57 -3.07 -17.07
CA ASP A 32 2.43 -3.17 -15.88
C ASP A 32 1.84 -2.41 -14.69
N TYR A 33 1.41 -1.17 -14.90
CA TYR A 33 0.76 -0.40 -13.86
C TYR A 33 -0.54 -1.05 -13.41
N SER A 34 -1.40 -1.45 -14.35
CA SER A 34 -2.70 -2.07 -14.04
C SER A 34 -2.53 -3.35 -13.23
N MET A 35 -1.59 -4.21 -13.63
CA MET A 35 -1.30 -5.44 -12.90
C MET A 35 -0.74 -5.15 -11.50
N SER A 36 0.16 -4.17 -11.38
CA SER A 36 0.69 -3.75 -10.07
C SER A 36 -0.40 -3.24 -9.13
N VAL A 37 -1.41 -2.55 -9.66
CA VAL A 37 -2.55 -2.05 -8.88
C VAL A 37 -3.44 -3.20 -8.45
N ILE A 38 -3.81 -4.09 -9.39
CA ILE A 38 -4.73 -5.20 -9.13
C ILE A 38 -4.16 -6.12 -8.05
N VAL A 39 -2.94 -6.61 -8.25
CA VAL A 39 -2.33 -7.62 -7.38
C VAL A 39 -1.66 -7.00 -6.16
N GLY A 40 -0.96 -5.88 -6.35
CA GLY A 40 -0.08 -5.30 -5.34
C GLY A 40 -0.73 -4.23 -4.44
N ARG A 41 -2.01 -3.86 -4.67
CA ARG A 41 -2.62 -2.73 -3.96
C ARG A 41 -4.12 -2.86 -3.70
N ALA A 42 -4.91 -3.04 -4.75
CA ALA A 42 -6.33 -2.75 -4.73
C ALA A 42 -7.20 -3.91 -4.23
N LEU A 43 -6.89 -5.14 -4.63
CA LEU A 43 -7.70 -6.31 -4.28
C LEU A 43 -7.13 -7.04 -3.04
N PRO A 44 -8.00 -7.56 -2.17
CA PRO A 44 -7.58 -8.41 -1.06
C PRO A 44 -7.20 -9.82 -1.56
N ASP A 45 -6.36 -10.51 -0.77
CA ASP A 45 -6.09 -11.93 -0.98
C ASP A 45 -7.27 -12.78 -0.47
N ALA A 46 -7.66 -13.81 -1.20
CA ALA A 46 -8.82 -14.65 -0.85
C ALA A 46 -8.64 -15.44 0.45
N ARG A 47 -7.40 -15.68 0.89
CA ARG A 47 -7.09 -16.51 2.06
C ARG A 47 -7.30 -15.78 3.38
N ASP A 48 -6.93 -14.49 3.41
CA ASP A 48 -6.99 -13.67 4.63
C ASP A 48 -7.91 -12.46 4.51
N GLY A 49 -8.40 -12.13 3.30
CA GLY A 49 -9.26 -10.98 3.04
C GLY A 49 -8.53 -9.64 3.13
N LEU A 50 -7.19 -9.62 3.21
CA LEU A 50 -6.41 -8.42 3.45
C LEU A 50 -5.74 -7.88 2.18
N LYS A 51 -5.83 -6.55 2.00
CA LYS A 51 -4.98 -5.83 1.05
C LYS A 51 -3.54 -5.77 1.58
N PRO A 52 -2.52 -5.57 0.72
CA PRO A 52 -1.14 -5.52 1.15
C PRO A 52 -0.85 -4.50 2.26
N VAL A 53 -1.49 -3.33 2.26
CA VAL A 53 -1.31 -2.31 3.32
C VAL A 53 -1.85 -2.79 4.68
N HIS A 54 -3.02 -3.45 4.72
CA HIS A 54 -3.60 -3.98 5.97
C HIS A 54 -2.63 -4.99 6.60
N ARG A 55 -2.16 -5.96 5.80
CA ARG A 55 -1.24 -7.02 6.26
C ARG A 55 0.06 -6.44 6.80
N ARG A 56 0.64 -5.44 6.11
CA ARG A 56 1.87 -4.77 6.53
C ARG A 56 1.69 -3.99 7.84
N VAL A 57 0.54 -3.33 8.04
CA VAL A 57 0.23 -2.63 9.30
C VAL A 57 0.13 -3.62 10.45
N LEU A 58 -0.67 -4.68 10.31
CA LEU A 58 -0.85 -5.68 11.37
C LEU A 58 0.46 -6.41 11.68
N PHE A 59 1.25 -6.75 10.65
CA PHE A 59 2.57 -7.36 10.84
C PHE A 59 3.54 -6.40 11.55
N GLY A 60 3.60 -5.12 11.14
CA GLY A 60 4.43 -4.12 11.81
C GLY A 60 4.02 -3.88 13.27
N MET A 61 2.72 -3.91 13.57
CA MET A 61 2.24 -3.86 14.96
C MET A 61 2.68 -5.08 15.77
N ASN A 62 2.62 -6.28 15.19
CA ASN A 62 3.09 -7.51 15.83
C ASN A 62 4.60 -7.48 16.10
N GLU A 63 5.40 -7.06 15.14
CA GLU A 63 6.87 -6.93 15.28
C GLU A 63 7.27 -5.87 16.32
N LEU A 64 6.48 -4.80 16.45
CA LEU A 64 6.63 -3.82 17.54
C LEU A 64 6.19 -4.37 18.90
N GLY A 65 5.61 -5.56 18.98
CA GLY A 65 5.03 -6.12 20.20
C GLY A 65 3.81 -5.33 20.69
N ASN A 66 3.04 -4.73 19.78
CA ASN A 66 1.81 -4.01 20.09
C ASN A 66 0.62 -4.98 20.21
N ASN A 67 0.72 -5.87 21.19
CA ASN A 67 -0.31 -6.86 21.49
C ASN A 67 -1.39 -6.27 22.40
N SER A 68 -2.58 -6.85 22.39
CA SER A 68 -3.75 -6.39 23.17
C SER A 68 -3.53 -6.32 24.69
N ASN A 69 -2.53 -7.04 25.22
CA ASN A 69 -2.18 -7.03 26.64
C ASN A 69 -1.08 -6.00 27.00
N LYS A 70 -0.73 -5.11 26.07
CA LYS A 70 0.27 -4.05 26.26
C LYS A 70 -0.39 -2.67 26.17
N PRO A 71 0.21 -1.62 26.77
CA PRO A 71 -0.27 -0.25 26.60
C PRO A 71 -0.24 0.18 25.13
N TYR A 72 -1.17 1.09 24.76
CA TYR A 72 -1.22 1.70 23.44
C TYR A 72 0.10 2.42 23.09
N LYS A 73 0.35 2.60 21.79
CA LYS A 73 1.55 3.24 21.27
C LYS A 73 1.15 4.26 20.21
N LYS A 74 1.69 5.47 20.30
CA LYS A 74 1.51 6.55 19.32
C LYS A 74 1.43 6.03 17.88
N SER A 75 0.34 6.33 17.17
CA SER A 75 0.11 5.83 15.81
C SER A 75 1.25 6.23 14.86
N ALA A 76 1.84 7.43 15.04
CA ALA A 76 3.01 7.87 14.28
C ALA A 76 4.20 6.90 14.35
N ARG A 77 4.40 6.21 15.49
CA ARG A 77 5.46 5.20 15.64
C ARG A 77 5.16 3.95 14.82
N ILE A 78 3.91 3.49 14.82
CA ILE A 78 3.47 2.34 14.04
C ILE A 78 3.60 2.65 12.54
N VAL A 79 3.14 3.83 12.12
CA VAL A 79 3.24 4.31 10.74
C VAL A 79 4.70 4.39 10.28
N GLY A 80 5.58 4.98 11.10
CA GLY A 80 7.01 5.09 10.78
C GLY A 80 7.70 3.73 10.61
N GLU A 81 7.39 2.77 11.47
CA GLU A 81 7.92 1.41 11.38
C GLU A 81 7.47 0.70 10.09
N VAL A 82 6.17 0.74 9.81
CA VAL A 82 5.58 0.09 8.63
C VAL A 82 6.10 0.71 7.35
N MET A 83 6.19 2.03 7.31
CA MET A 83 6.74 2.77 6.17
C MET A 83 8.22 2.42 5.94
N GLY A 84 9.02 2.41 7.01
CA GLY A 84 10.47 2.20 6.93
C GLY A 84 10.85 0.78 6.51
N LYS A 85 10.04 -0.23 6.85
CA LYS A 85 10.40 -1.64 6.64
C LYS A 85 9.58 -2.37 5.59
N TYR A 86 8.29 -2.05 5.45
CA TYR A 86 7.34 -2.93 4.74
C TYR A 86 6.52 -2.23 3.65
N HIS A 87 6.30 -0.92 3.74
CA HIS A 87 5.37 -0.22 2.87
C HIS A 87 6.01 1.04 2.25
N PRO A 88 6.58 0.95 1.03
CA PRO A 88 7.33 2.04 0.39
C PRO A 88 6.41 3.09 -0.27
N HIS A 89 5.40 3.55 0.47
CA HIS A 89 4.45 4.59 0.05
C HIS A 89 4.19 5.56 1.20
N GLY A 90 3.45 6.64 0.91
CA GLY A 90 3.23 7.72 1.86
C GLY A 90 2.60 7.28 3.18
N ASP A 91 3.04 7.93 4.25
CA ASP A 91 2.59 7.76 5.63
C ASP A 91 1.06 7.86 5.78
N SER A 92 0.42 8.81 5.08
CA SER A 92 -1.03 9.00 5.07
C SER A 92 -1.78 7.71 4.70
N SER A 93 -1.32 6.96 3.69
CA SER A 93 -1.99 5.72 3.26
C SER A 93 -1.97 4.63 4.33
N ILE A 94 -0.91 4.60 5.15
CA ILE A 94 -0.71 3.66 6.24
C ILE A 94 -1.57 4.11 7.44
N TYR A 95 -1.57 5.40 7.75
CA TYR A 95 -2.37 5.95 8.84
C TYR A 95 -3.87 5.80 8.58
N ASP A 96 -4.35 6.13 7.38
CA ASP A 96 -5.76 5.99 7.00
C ASP A 96 -6.21 4.53 7.07
N THR A 97 -5.32 3.60 6.71
CA THR A 97 -5.55 2.16 6.86
C THR A 97 -5.71 1.78 8.33
N LEU A 98 -4.79 2.22 9.18
CA LEU A 98 -4.82 1.95 10.62
C LEU A 98 -6.09 2.52 11.25
N VAL A 99 -6.47 3.75 10.88
CA VAL A 99 -7.69 4.40 11.35
C VAL A 99 -8.93 3.61 10.96
N ARG A 100 -9.08 3.22 9.70
CA ARG A 100 -10.24 2.45 9.23
C ARG A 100 -10.35 1.08 9.89
N MET A 101 -9.24 0.46 10.28
CA MET A 101 -9.22 -0.80 11.01
C MET A 101 -9.65 -0.69 12.48
N ALA A 102 -9.69 0.54 13.02
CA ALA A 102 -10.11 0.85 14.39
C ALA A 102 -11.58 1.35 14.48
N GLN A 103 -12.21 1.67 13.35
CA GLN A 103 -13.58 2.18 13.31
C GLN A 103 -14.60 1.02 13.26
N ASP A 104 -15.44 0.90 14.27
CA ASP A 104 -16.46 -0.14 14.42
C ASP A 104 -17.64 -0.01 13.43
N TRP A 105 -17.91 1.20 12.93
CA TRP A 105 -18.88 1.42 11.84
C TRP A 105 -18.32 1.11 10.45
N THR A 106 -16.98 1.08 10.29
CA THR A 106 -16.32 0.74 9.03
C THR A 106 -16.04 -0.76 8.93
N MET A 107 -15.70 -1.41 10.05
CA MET A 107 -15.40 -2.84 10.11
C MET A 107 -16.29 -3.56 11.10
N ARG A 108 -16.92 -4.66 10.64
CA ARG A 108 -17.78 -5.49 11.50
C ARG A 108 -17.03 -6.06 12.71
N TYR A 109 -15.76 -6.40 12.54
CA TYR A 109 -14.84 -6.81 13.59
C TYR A 109 -13.57 -5.99 13.40
N THR A 110 -13.31 -5.06 14.32
CA THR A 110 -12.11 -4.22 14.27
C THR A 110 -10.87 -5.08 14.48
N LEU A 111 -9.81 -4.73 13.76
CA LEU A 111 -8.52 -5.42 13.85
C LEU A 111 -7.49 -4.60 14.64
N VAL A 112 -7.79 -3.33 14.87
CA VAL A 112 -6.99 -2.41 15.68
C VAL A 112 -7.90 -1.88 16.78
N ASP A 113 -7.38 -1.84 17.99
CA ASP A 113 -7.99 -1.10 19.10
C ASP A 113 -7.20 0.21 19.25
N GLY A 114 -7.90 1.34 19.23
CA GLY A 114 -7.30 2.66 19.15
C GLY A 114 -7.80 3.60 20.24
N GLN A 115 -6.92 4.45 20.74
CA GLN A 115 -7.21 5.45 21.76
C GLN A 115 -7.09 6.87 21.18
N GLY A 116 -8.15 7.66 21.32
CA GLY A 116 -8.23 9.06 20.86
C GLY A 116 -9.34 9.28 19.82
N ASN A 117 -9.26 10.36 19.06
CA ASN A 117 -10.23 10.66 18.01
C ASN A 117 -9.83 9.96 16.70
N PHE A 118 -10.57 8.91 16.33
CA PHE A 118 -10.42 8.15 15.09
C PHE A 118 -11.48 8.53 14.02
N GLY A 119 -12.12 9.69 14.16
CA GLY A 119 -13.21 10.17 13.31
C GLY A 119 -14.59 9.75 13.82
N ASN A 120 -15.62 10.03 13.05
CA ASN A 120 -17.00 9.62 13.35
C ASN A 120 -17.79 9.26 12.08
N GLN A 121 -19.05 8.85 12.25
CA GLN A 121 -19.96 8.49 11.14
C GLN A 121 -20.41 9.69 10.31
N ASP A 122 -20.37 10.90 10.87
CA ASP A 122 -20.72 12.14 10.17
C ASP A 122 -19.63 12.57 9.17
N GLY A 123 -18.48 11.90 9.19
CA GLY A 123 -17.38 12.12 8.27
C GLY A 123 -16.30 13.05 8.82
N ASP A 124 -16.32 13.36 10.12
CA ASP A 124 -15.22 14.11 10.74
C ASP A 124 -13.93 13.29 10.66
N PRO A 125 -12.81 13.92 10.24
CA PRO A 125 -11.55 13.23 10.09
C PRO A 125 -10.99 12.78 11.45
N PRO A 126 -10.17 11.71 11.46
CA PRO A 126 -9.40 11.36 12.65
C PRO A 126 -8.47 12.52 13.04
N ALA A 127 -8.08 12.56 14.31
CA ALA A 127 -6.98 13.43 14.71
C ALA A 127 -5.68 13.04 13.97
N ALA A 128 -4.71 13.95 13.91
CA ALA A 128 -3.41 13.62 13.34
C ALA A 128 -2.72 12.49 14.12
N MET A 129 -1.96 11.64 13.43
CA MET A 129 -1.28 10.44 13.97
C MET A 129 -0.35 10.66 15.18
N ARG A 130 -0.01 11.92 15.48
CA ARG A 130 0.75 12.30 16.68
C ARG A 130 -0.09 12.30 17.96
N TYR A 131 -1.42 12.31 17.85
CA TYR A 131 -2.34 12.38 18.99
C TYR A 131 -2.95 11.02 19.34
N THR A 132 -3.23 10.19 18.35
CA THR A 132 -3.84 8.87 18.52
C THR A 132 -2.81 7.81 18.94
N GLU A 133 -3.29 6.75 19.58
CA GLU A 133 -2.49 5.59 20.03
C GLU A 133 -3.17 4.27 19.70
#